data_AF-A0A285TJK6-F1
#
_entry.id   AF-A0A285TJK6-F1
#
_cell.length_a   1.000
_cell.length_b   1.000
_cell.length_c   1.000
_cell.angle_alpha   90.00
_cell.angle_beta   90.00
_cell.angle_gamma   90.00
#
_symmetry.space_group_name_H-M   'P 1'
#
loop_
_entity.id
_entity.type
_entity.pdbx_description
1 polymer ?
#
loop_
_entity_poly.entity_id
_entity_poly.type
_entity_poly.pdbx_seq_one_letter_code
_entity_poly.pdbx_strand_id
1 'polypeptide(L)'
;MEPKELIVQQAKNVIDCAKELKNIAHKNGKKRATLIERYTANKHSLQVHTNMDPAIRDSQEMQNLLLHLQTFNAEFNPARYDFDGEVNVDQVETIYPEIIDAYNSLVNALDLPNEAVNIKRFK
;
A
#
# COMPACT_ATOMS: atom_id res chain seq x y z
N MET A 1 8.98 7.21 -19.55
CA MET A 1 7.98 6.74 -18.59
C MET A 1 7.11 7.94 -18.28
N GLU A 2 5.84 7.86 -18.65
CA GLU A 2 4.85 8.91 -18.40
C GLU A 2 4.60 9.04 -16.87
N PRO A 3 4.18 10.23 -16.37
CA PRO A 3 3.89 10.42 -14.96
C PRO A 3 2.95 9.36 -14.37
N LYS A 4 1.91 8.97 -15.12
CA LYS A 4 0.96 7.93 -14.71
C LYS A 4 1.60 6.55 -14.54
N GLU A 5 2.54 6.17 -15.41
CA GLU A 5 3.24 4.88 -15.33
C GLU A 5 4.15 4.84 -14.10
N LEU A 6 4.85 5.96 -13.83
CA LEU A 6 5.70 6.07 -12.65
C LEU A 6 4.89 6.01 -11.36
N ILE A 7 3.75 6.69 -11.29
CA ILE A 7 2.85 6.67 -10.13
C ILE A 7 2.32 5.25 -9.89
N VAL A 8 1.87 4.55 -10.94
CA VAL A 8 1.41 3.16 -10.84
C VAL A 8 2.53 2.25 -10.36
N GLN A 9 3.75 2.42 -10.86
CA GLN A 9 4.90 1.65 -10.39
C GLN A 9 5.21 1.92 -8.90
N GLN A 10 5.14 3.18 -8.45
CA GLN A 10 5.31 3.49 -7.03
C GLN A 10 4.20 2.87 -6.18
N ALA A 11 2.94 2.90 -6.64
CA ALA A 11 1.83 2.26 -5.95
C ALA A 11 2.03 0.75 -5.82
N LYS A 12 2.48 0.10 -6.90
CA LYS A 12 2.81 -1.32 -6.91
C LYS A 12 3.89 -1.69 -5.90
N ASN A 13 4.95 -0.89 -5.80
CA ASN A 13 6.01 -1.08 -4.80
C ASN A 13 5.47 -1.01 -3.36
N VAL A 14 4.46 -0.17 -3.10
CA VAL A 14 3.80 -0.11 -1.79
C VAL A 14 3.00 -1.38 -1.53
N ILE A 15 2.24 -1.84 -2.52
CA ILE A 15 1.37 -3.02 -2.43
C ILE A 15 2.16 -4.31 -2.23
N ASP A 16 3.29 -4.45 -2.93
CA ASP A 16 4.22 -5.56 -2.74
C ASP A 16 4.73 -5.59 -1.30
N CYS A 17 5.10 -4.42 -0.76
CA CYS A 17 5.53 -4.32 0.62
C CYS A 17 4.38 -4.56 1.63
N ALA A 18 3.17 -4.13 1.31
CA ALA A 18 1.97 -4.41 2.10
C ALA A 18 1.69 -5.92 2.16
N LYS A 19 1.88 -6.64 1.04
CA LYS A 19 1.76 -8.10 0.98
C LYS A 19 2.72 -8.77 1.97
N GLU A 20 3.99 -8.37 1.92
CA GLU A 20 5.01 -8.92 2.81
C GLU A 20 4.69 -8.65 4.27
N LEU A 21 4.23 -7.44 4.61
CA LEU A 21 3.81 -7.08 5.96
C LEU A 21 2.62 -7.90 6.44
N LYS A 22 1.59 -8.02 5.60
CA LYS A 22 0.40 -8.82 5.88
C LYS A 22 0.78 -10.27 6.23
N ASN A 23 1.67 -10.88 5.44
CA ASN A 23 2.14 -12.25 5.67
C ASN A 23 2.89 -12.48 6.98
N ILE A 24 3.38 -11.41 7.62
CA ILE A 24 4.10 -11.49 8.90
C ILE A 24 3.43 -10.71 10.01
N ALA A 25 2.20 -10.23 9.83
CA ALA A 25 1.51 -9.38 10.81
C ALA A 25 1.39 -10.08 12.18
N HIS A 26 1.15 -11.40 12.17
CA HIS A 26 1.08 -12.27 13.35
C HIS A 26 2.43 -12.54 14.04
N LYS A 27 3.55 -12.09 13.47
CA LYS A 27 4.90 -12.31 14.01
C LYS A 27 5.40 -11.04 14.67
N ASN A 28 6.23 -11.18 15.70
CA ASN A 28 6.91 -10.06 16.34
C ASN A 28 8.37 -9.95 15.91
N GLY A 29 9.03 -8.85 16.31
CA GLY A 29 10.47 -8.70 16.22
C GLY A 29 10.98 -7.86 15.04
N LYS A 30 12.32 -7.78 14.96
CA LYS A 30 13.07 -6.88 14.09
C LYS A 30 12.68 -6.97 12.61
N LYS A 31 12.37 -8.17 12.10
CA LYS A 31 11.98 -8.36 10.69
C LYS A 31 10.68 -7.60 10.36
N ARG A 32 9.71 -7.59 11.27
CA ARG A 32 8.45 -6.83 11.10
C ARG A 32 8.73 -5.34 11.08
N ALA A 33 9.53 -4.84 12.03
CA ALA A 33 9.91 -3.43 12.06
C ALA A 33 10.62 -2.97 10.78
N THR A 34 11.59 -3.74 10.27
CA THR A 34 12.26 -3.42 8.99
C THR A 34 11.28 -3.35 7.82
N LEU A 35 10.26 -4.21 7.79
CA LEU A 35 9.23 -4.16 6.76
C LEU A 35 8.27 -2.96 6.94
N ILE A 36 7.97 -2.56 8.18
CA ILE A 36 7.18 -1.34 8.47
C ILE A 36 7.93 -0.11 7.96
N GLU A 37 9.23 -0.02 8.18
CA GLU A 37 10.07 1.08 7.68
C GLU A 37 10.07 1.14 6.15
N ARG A 38 10.30 -0.01 5.49
CA ARG A 38 10.29 -0.08 4.02
C ARG A 38 8.93 0.27 3.42
N TYR A 39 7.85 -0.20 4.03
CA TYR A 39 6.49 0.16 3.62
C TYR A 39 6.24 1.67 3.76
N THR A 40 6.65 2.26 4.90
CA THR A 40 6.52 3.69 5.16
C THR A 40 7.30 4.52 4.15
N ALA A 41 8.52 4.09 3.81
CA ALA A 41 9.35 4.74 2.79
C ALA A 41 8.73 4.66 1.39
N ASN A 42 8.25 3.48 0.96
CA ASN A 42 7.59 3.32 -0.34
C ASN A 42 6.31 4.16 -0.42
N LYS A 43 5.52 4.20 0.66
CA LYS A 43 4.30 5.01 0.71
C LYS A 43 4.62 6.50 0.60
N HIS A 44 5.67 6.96 1.31
CA HIS A 44 6.13 8.34 1.19
C HIS A 44 6.59 8.65 -0.25
N SER A 45 7.34 7.73 -0.88
CA SER A 45 7.74 7.87 -2.29
C SER A 45 6.52 8.02 -3.21
N LEU A 46 5.50 7.17 -3.06
CA LEU A 46 4.24 7.30 -3.80
C LEU A 46 3.64 8.70 -3.62
N GLN A 47 3.47 9.16 -2.38
CA GLN A 47 2.90 10.49 -2.08
C GLN A 47 3.69 11.63 -2.75
N VAL A 48 5.03 11.57 -2.73
CA VAL A 48 5.86 12.56 -3.42
C VAL A 48 5.61 12.55 -4.93
N HIS A 49 5.59 11.36 -5.54
CA HIS A 49 5.40 11.22 -6.99
C HIS A 49 3.98 11.57 -7.44
N THR A 50 2.96 11.41 -6.59
CA THR A 50 1.60 11.85 -6.94
C THR A 50 1.51 13.36 -7.18
N ASN A 51 2.42 14.17 -6.61
CA ASN A 51 2.45 15.61 -6.88
C ASN A 51 2.93 15.98 -8.29
N MET A 52 3.42 15.01 -9.08
CA MET A 52 3.82 15.24 -10.47
C MET A 52 2.62 15.52 -11.38
N ASP A 53 1.43 15.03 -11.02
CA ASP A 53 0.21 15.22 -11.78
C ASP A 53 -0.97 15.52 -10.83
N PRO A 54 -1.41 16.80 -10.74
CA PRO A 54 -2.53 17.19 -9.90
C PRO A 54 -3.85 16.46 -10.24
N ALA A 55 -4.08 16.12 -11.51
CA ALA A 55 -5.30 15.43 -11.91
C ALA A 55 -5.35 14.00 -11.34
N ILE A 56 -4.19 13.33 -11.26
CA ILE A 56 -4.06 12.02 -10.62
C ILE A 56 -4.08 12.18 -9.10
N ARG A 57 -3.37 13.17 -8.55
CA ARG A 57 -3.33 13.42 -7.10
C ARG A 57 -4.73 13.63 -6.53
N ASP A 58 -5.53 14.44 -7.19
CA ASP A 58 -6.83 14.88 -6.70
C ASP A 58 -7.98 13.95 -7.16
N SER A 59 -7.67 12.86 -7.88
CA SER A 59 -8.66 11.88 -8.30
C SER A 59 -9.21 11.06 -7.14
N GLN A 60 -10.47 10.63 -7.27
CA GLN A 60 -11.12 9.81 -6.25
C GLN A 60 -10.38 8.48 -6.05
N GLU A 61 -9.87 7.88 -7.13
CA GLU A 61 -9.17 6.60 -7.10
C GLU A 61 -7.84 6.69 -6.34
N MET A 62 -7.06 7.75 -6.56
CA MET A 62 -5.81 7.96 -5.84
C MET A 62 -6.07 8.24 -4.35
N GLN A 63 -7.03 9.10 -4.04
CA GLN A 63 -7.40 9.41 -2.66
C GLN A 63 -7.90 8.17 -1.91
N ASN A 64 -8.71 7.32 -2.56
CA ASN A 64 -9.15 6.05 -2.01
C ASN A 64 -7.97 5.11 -1.73
N LEU A 65 -7.04 4.95 -2.69
CA LEU A 65 -5.85 4.13 -2.48
C LEU A 65 -5.02 4.64 -1.29
N LEU A 66 -4.76 5.95 -1.21
CA LEU A 66 -4.01 6.55 -0.10
C LEU A 66 -4.70 6.35 1.26
N LEU A 67 -6.04 6.39 1.30
CA LEU A 67 -6.83 6.13 2.51
C LEU A 67 -6.67 4.68 2.99
N HIS A 68 -6.82 3.69 2.13
CA HIS A 68 -6.65 2.28 2.52
C HIS A 68 -5.19 1.99 2.93
N LEU A 69 -4.20 2.56 2.23
CA LEU A 69 -2.79 2.47 2.61
C LEU A 69 -2.50 3.14 3.98
N GLN A 70 -3.18 4.23 4.31
CA GLN A 70 -3.08 4.88 5.62
C GLN A 70 -3.72 4.03 6.72
N THR A 71 -4.88 3.45 6.46
CA THR A 71 -5.61 2.60 7.41
C THR A 71 -4.80 1.34 7.72
N PHE A 72 -4.28 0.67 6.69
CA PHE A 72 -3.37 -0.46 6.85
C PHE A 72 -2.11 -0.11 7.65
N ASN A 73 -1.51 1.06 7.40
CA ASN A 73 -0.34 1.52 8.14
C ASN A 73 -0.60 1.71 9.64
N ALA A 74 -1.82 2.10 10.00
CA ALA A 74 -2.19 2.42 11.37
C ALA A 74 -2.20 1.17 12.27
N GLU A 75 -2.56 0.00 11.72
CA GLU A 75 -2.52 -1.28 12.43
C GLU A 75 -1.12 -1.67 12.91
N PHE A 76 -0.07 -1.12 12.29
CA PHE A 76 1.33 -1.37 12.66
C PHE A 76 1.92 -0.28 13.55
N ASN A 77 1.16 0.74 13.98
CA ASN A 77 1.67 1.80 14.84
C ASN A 77 2.25 1.27 16.17
N PRO A 78 1.63 0.32 16.88
CA PRO A 78 2.21 -0.24 18.10
C PRO A 78 3.57 -0.91 17.83
N ALA A 79 3.61 -1.70 16.74
CA ALA A 79 4.80 -2.41 16.28
C ALA A 79 5.94 -1.50 15.76
N ARG A 80 5.67 -0.19 15.56
CA ARG A 80 6.66 0.80 15.12
C ARG A 80 7.55 1.27 16.28
N TYR A 81 7.02 1.32 17.50
CA TYR A 81 7.73 1.83 18.67
C TYR A 81 8.13 0.72 19.65
N ASP A 82 7.46 -0.44 19.57
CA ASP A 82 7.75 -1.63 20.34
C ASP A 82 7.78 -2.85 19.40
N PHE A 83 8.88 -3.61 19.37
CA PHE A 83 8.98 -4.78 18.49
C PHE A 83 7.96 -5.88 18.82
N ASP A 84 7.47 -5.90 20.05
CA ASP A 84 6.43 -6.81 20.53
C ASP A 84 5.03 -6.18 20.55
N GLY A 85 4.90 -4.93 20.06
CA GLY A 85 3.63 -4.24 19.93
C GLY A 85 2.61 -5.07 19.14
N GLU A 86 1.39 -5.12 19.66
CA GLU A 86 0.30 -5.91 19.09
C GLU A 86 -0.19 -5.31 17.77
N VAL A 87 -0.40 -6.16 16.77
CA VAL A 87 -0.98 -5.80 15.48
C VAL A 87 -2.32 -6.51 15.35
N ASN A 88 -3.35 -5.78 14.95
CA ASN A 88 -4.65 -6.37 14.68
C ASN A 88 -4.62 -7.13 13.35
N VAL A 89 -4.29 -8.41 13.40
CA VAL A 89 -4.14 -9.27 12.21
C VAL A 89 -5.46 -9.38 11.44
N ASP A 90 -6.60 -9.46 12.13
CA ASP A 90 -7.91 -9.58 11.47
C ASP A 90 -8.23 -8.33 10.64
N GLN A 91 -7.88 -7.13 11.14
CA GLN A 91 -8.02 -5.90 10.38
C GLN A 91 -7.03 -5.83 9.21
N VAL A 92 -5.79 -6.26 9.40
CA VAL A 92 -4.80 -6.36 8.30
C VAL A 92 -5.31 -7.26 7.17
N GLU A 93 -5.89 -8.41 7.49
CA GLU A 93 -6.50 -9.34 6.52
C GLU A 93 -7.75 -8.75 5.85
N THR A 94 -8.50 -7.90 6.55
CA THR A 94 -9.71 -7.23 6.03
C THR A 94 -9.36 -6.08 5.08
N ILE A 95 -8.38 -5.24 5.45
CA ILE A 95 -8.00 -4.03 4.70
C ILE A 95 -7.17 -4.38 3.45
N TYR A 96 -6.36 -5.44 3.50
CA TYR A 96 -5.46 -5.77 2.39
C TYR A 96 -6.18 -5.98 1.04
N PRO A 97 -7.30 -6.73 0.97
CA PRO A 97 -8.16 -6.78 -0.22
C PRO A 97 -8.60 -5.42 -0.75
N GLU A 98 -8.99 -4.50 0.13
CA GLU A 98 -9.47 -3.16 -0.25
C GLU A 98 -8.35 -2.33 -0.90
N ILE A 99 -7.11 -2.49 -0.45
CA ILE A 99 -5.93 -1.87 -1.11
C ILE A 99 -5.81 -2.36 -2.55
N ILE A 100 -5.97 -3.67 -2.78
CA ILE A 100 -5.87 -4.26 -4.11
C ILE A 100 -6.97 -3.74 -5.02
N ASP A 101 -8.21 -3.68 -4.53
CA ASP A 101 -9.35 -3.18 -5.29
C ASP A 101 -9.22 -1.69 -5.61
N ALA A 102 -8.74 -0.88 -4.66
CA ALA A 102 -8.46 0.54 -4.88
C ALA A 102 -7.35 0.77 -5.91
N TYR A 103 -6.27 -0.01 -5.85
CA TYR A 103 -5.20 0.04 -6.86
C TYR A 103 -5.69 -0.37 -8.24
N ASN A 104 -6.48 -1.44 -8.34
CA ASN A 104 -7.04 -1.88 -9.61
C ASN A 104 -7.99 -0.83 -10.20
N SER A 105 -8.73 -0.12 -9.35
CA SER A 105 -9.56 1.01 -9.78
C SER A 105 -8.72 2.15 -10.34
N LEU A 106 -7.61 2.49 -9.68
CA LEU A 106 -6.65 3.50 -10.14
C LEU A 106 -6.04 3.14 -11.51
N VAL A 107 -5.51 1.93 -11.69
CA VAL A 107 -4.87 1.56 -12.96
C VAL A 107 -5.86 1.55 -14.12
N ASN A 108 -7.13 1.20 -13.86
CA ASN A 108 -8.19 1.29 -14.84
C ASN A 108 -8.52 2.75 -15.20
N ALA A 109 -8.63 3.64 -14.21
CA ALA A 109 -8.86 5.07 -14.43
C ALA A 109 -7.72 5.78 -15.19
N LEU A 110 -6.51 5.23 -15.14
CA LEU A 110 -5.33 5.74 -15.86
C LEU A 110 -5.09 5.09 -17.23
N ASP A 111 -6.02 4.26 -17.70
CA ASP A 111 -5.91 3.47 -18.94
C ASP A 111 -4.66 2.56 -18.97
N LEU A 112 -4.32 1.96 -17.81
CA LEU A 112 -3.20 1.04 -17.63
C LEU A 112 -3.66 -0.35 -17.12
N PRO A 113 -4.66 -1.01 -17.75
CA PRO A 113 -5.25 -2.24 -17.23
C PRO A 113 -4.27 -3.43 -17.15
N ASN A 114 -3.18 -3.40 -17.91
CA ASN A 114 -2.13 -4.42 -17.87
C ASN A 114 -1.35 -4.43 -16.54
N GLU A 115 -1.45 -3.37 -15.75
CA GLU A 115 -0.83 -3.26 -14.42
C GLU A 115 -1.73 -3.76 -13.28
N ALA A 116 -2.98 -4.15 -13.58
CA ALA A 116 -3.91 -4.68 -12.60
C ALA A 116 -3.40 -5.99 -11.99
N VAL A 117 -3.60 -6.15 -10.68
CA VAL A 117 -3.17 -7.32 -9.92
C VAL A 117 -4.37 -8.18 -9.51
N ASN A 118 -4.24 -9.49 -9.67
CA ASN A 118 -5.29 -10.43 -9.30
C ASN A 118 -5.16 -10.81 -7.83
N ILE A 119 -6.14 -10.42 -7.00
CA ILE A 119 -6.15 -10.71 -5.56
C ILE A 119 -5.99 -12.19 -5.22
N LYS A 120 -6.47 -13.14 -6.04
CA LYS A 120 -6.29 -14.58 -5.81
C LYS A 120 -4.85 -15.05 -6.01
N ARG A 121 -4.10 -14.37 -6.88
CA ARG A 121 -2.65 -14.60 -7.09
C ARG A 121 -1.79 -13.73 -6.18
N PHE A 122 -2.36 -12.64 -5.67
CA PHE A 122 -1.73 -11.70 -4.74
C PHE A 122 -2.01 -12.01 -3.27
N LYS A 123 -2.84 -13.02 -2.97
CA LYS A 123 -3.00 -13.60 -1.63
C LYS A 123 -1.70 -14.18 -1.07
#